data_AF-A0AAU1VJR5-F1
#
_entry.id   AF-A0AAU1VJR5-F1
#
_cell.length_a   1.000
_cell.length_b   1.000
_cell.length_c   1.000
_cell.angle_alpha   90.00
_cell.angle_beta   90.00
_cell.angle_gamma   90.00
#
_symmetry.space_group_name_H-M   'P 1'
#
loop_
_entity.id
_entity.type
_entity.pdbx_description
1 polymer ?
#
loop_
_entity_poly.entity_id
_entity_poly.type
_entity_poly.pdbx_seq_one_letter_code
_entity_poly.pdbx_strand_id
1 'polypeptide(L)'
;MSAWLNDGTTLRTDAGPHHGVDIFALLRDRSDHRADDRAAQVTASGAAWLAGASSYPRSTLSQWEARPSAPGVLPCGSSFDVVNVPALFGRRMLERLWAEGPGSGPVATHRGRMLLFASPGTAQRLPSLLAWEEWGTGSADGARGHEGALPPVLCHGTGDAVTVPALTGGAGSGGPRWVVAPDTRNPWLPGPDVLLWACVRVGRSAAPSTTGNSIFPPADPGANVYDVTRRR
;
A
#
# COMPACT_ATOMS: atom_id res chain seq x y z
N MET A 1 45.48 66.88 -3.16
CA MET A 1 44.97 66.23 -1.94
C MET A 1 44.20 65.00 -2.37
N SER A 2 44.81 63.84 -2.18
CA SER A 2 44.26 62.52 -2.51
C SER A 2 43.38 62.02 -1.36
N ALA A 3 42.23 61.42 -1.66
CA ALA A 3 41.67 60.29 -0.91
C ALA A 3 40.43 59.75 -1.64
N TRP A 4 40.58 58.59 -2.26
CA TRP A 4 39.48 57.71 -2.64
C TRP A 4 38.97 57.02 -1.37
N LEU A 5 37.66 57.05 -1.09
CA LEU A 5 37.01 56.16 -0.13
C LEU A 5 36.15 55.16 -0.91
N ASN A 6 36.54 53.89 -0.84
CA ASN A 6 35.71 52.75 -1.19
C ASN A 6 34.90 52.35 0.05
N ASP A 7 33.58 52.57 0.04
CA ASP A 7 32.69 51.91 0.99
C ASP A 7 32.15 50.61 0.37
N GLY A 8 32.81 49.51 0.74
CA GLY A 8 32.31 48.17 0.49
C GLY A 8 31.14 47.87 1.43
N THR A 9 29.91 47.93 0.92
CA THR A 9 28.74 47.44 1.63
C THR A 9 28.45 46.01 1.16
N THR A 10 29.16 45.03 1.72
CA THR A 10 28.77 43.63 1.60
C THR A 10 27.57 43.39 2.52
N LEU A 11 26.39 43.21 1.93
CA LEU A 11 25.23 42.66 2.61
C LEU A 11 25.59 41.24 3.07
N ARG A 12 25.87 41.12 4.36
CA ARG A 12 26.17 39.89 5.07
C ARG A 12 24.90 39.03 5.11
N THR A 13 24.83 38.05 4.22
CA THR A 13 23.88 36.95 4.31
C THR A 13 24.21 36.16 5.57
N ASP A 14 23.34 36.26 6.56
CA ASP A 14 23.40 35.47 7.79
C ASP A 14 23.05 34.01 7.47
N ALA A 15 24.06 33.25 7.04
CA ALA A 15 23.98 31.80 6.89
C ALA A 15 24.16 31.17 8.28
N GLY A 16 23.10 31.18 9.07
CA GLY A 16 23.03 30.35 10.28
C GLY A 16 23.23 28.88 9.91
N PRO A 17 24.06 28.11 10.64
CA PRO A 17 24.26 26.71 10.33
C PRO A 17 22.94 25.96 10.51
N HIS A 18 22.39 25.44 9.41
CA HIS A 18 21.34 24.45 9.45
C HIS A 18 21.88 23.25 10.23
N HIS A 19 21.52 23.13 11.51
CA HIS A 19 21.70 21.90 12.28
C HIS A 19 20.66 20.88 11.78
N GLY A 20 20.82 20.49 10.52
CA GLY A 20 20.02 19.46 9.88
C GLY A 20 20.47 18.12 10.43
N VAL A 21 19.60 17.47 11.19
CA VAL A 21 19.78 16.06 11.55
C VAL A 21 19.97 15.29 10.25
N ASP A 22 21.11 14.63 10.09
CA ASP A 22 21.35 13.73 8.95
C ASP A 22 20.37 12.56 9.08
N ILE A 23 19.23 12.65 8.38
CA ILE A 23 18.17 11.66 8.43
C ILE A 23 18.67 10.32 7.90
N PHE A 24 19.60 10.30 6.95
CA PHE A 24 20.20 9.05 6.50
C PHE A 24 21.11 8.42 7.54
N ALA A 25 21.73 9.22 8.41
CA ALA A 25 22.37 8.74 9.62
C ALA A 25 21.34 8.28 10.68
N LEU A 26 20.23 9.00 10.88
CA LEU A 26 19.16 8.63 11.82
C LEU A 26 18.47 7.31 11.42
N LEU A 27 18.25 7.10 10.11
CA LEU A 27 17.73 5.85 9.56
C LEU A 27 18.71 4.68 9.71
N ARG A 28 20.01 4.97 9.86
CA ARG A 28 21.06 3.96 10.11
C ARG A 28 21.19 3.61 11.60
N ASP A 29 20.94 4.59 12.47
CA ASP A 29 21.11 4.48 13.92
C ASP A 29 19.89 3.90 14.67
N ARG A 30 18.68 3.98 14.08
CA ARG A 30 17.41 3.50 14.68
C ARG A 30 17.24 1.97 14.78
N SER A 31 18.34 1.23 14.70
CA SER A 31 18.38 -0.23 14.72
C SER A 31 17.87 -0.88 16.02
N ASP A 32 17.60 -0.13 17.10
CA ASP A 32 17.47 -0.67 18.45
C ASP A 32 16.04 -0.79 19.04
N HIS A 33 14.97 -0.85 18.22
CA HIS A 33 13.59 -1.10 18.71
C HIS A 33 12.94 -2.34 18.10
N ARG A 34 11.96 -2.92 18.81
CA ARG A 34 11.26 -4.22 18.58
C ARG A 34 11.18 -4.62 17.10
N ALA A 35 11.41 -5.90 16.80
CA ALA A 35 11.44 -6.46 15.44
C ALA A 35 10.25 -6.09 14.52
N ASP A 36 9.07 -5.86 15.08
CA ASP A 36 7.85 -5.45 14.35
C ASP A 36 7.93 -4.01 13.80
N ASP A 37 8.76 -3.16 14.40
CA ASP A 37 8.96 -1.76 14.00
C ASP A 37 9.98 -1.63 12.86
N ARG A 38 10.93 -2.57 12.74
CA ARG A 38 11.95 -2.57 11.65
C ARG A 38 11.33 -2.76 10.28
N ALA A 39 10.33 -3.64 10.13
CA ALA A 39 9.67 -3.88 8.85
C ALA A 39 8.95 -2.63 8.32
N ALA A 40 8.58 -1.68 9.19
CA ALA A 40 7.92 -0.43 8.83
C ALA A 40 8.90 0.75 8.67
N GLN A 41 10.21 0.55 8.85
CA GLN A 41 11.22 1.60 8.74
C GLN A 41 11.81 1.68 7.34
N VAL A 42 11.73 2.88 6.74
CA VAL A 42 12.38 3.16 5.45
C VAL A 42 13.86 3.36 5.66
N THR A 43 14.71 2.69 4.89
CA THR A 43 16.17 2.94 4.94
C THR A 43 16.56 4.05 3.97
N ALA A 44 17.81 4.54 4.07
CA ALA A 44 18.38 5.46 3.09
C ALA A 44 18.28 4.93 1.64
N SER A 45 18.57 3.64 1.46
CA SER A 45 18.48 2.97 0.16
C SER A 45 17.04 2.88 -0.34
N GLY A 46 16.09 2.59 0.55
CA GLY A 46 14.66 2.58 0.23
C GLY A 46 14.12 3.96 -0.12
N ALA A 47 14.53 5.00 0.60
CA ALA A 47 14.18 6.39 0.27
C ALA A 47 14.74 6.80 -1.10
N ALA A 48 15.96 6.37 -1.44
CA ALA A 48 16.55 6.63 -2.76
C ALA A 48 15.79 5.91 -3.89
N TRP A 49 15.28 4.70 -3.65
CA TRP A 49 14.39 4.01 -4.59
C TRP A 49 13.07 4.77 -4.78
N LEU A 50 12.39 5.15 -3.69
CA LEU A 50 11.16 5.94 -3.76
C LEU A 50 11.34 7.25 -4.52
N ALA A 51 12.41 8.00 -4.23
CA ALA A 51 12.72 9.24 -4.92
C ALA A 51 13.01 9.03 -6.41
N GLY A 52 13.50 7.84 -6.81
CA GLY A 52 13.74 7.46 -8.20
C GLY A 52 12.48 7.42 -9.06
N ALA A 53 11.28 7.35 -8.46
CA ALA A 53 10.03 7.45 -9.20
C ALA A 53 9.81 8.85 -9.80
N SER A 54 10.31 9.89 -9.15
CA SER A 54 10.18 11.29 -9.55
C SER A 54 11.16 11.67 -10.66
N SER A 55 10.76 12.60 -11.54
CA SER A 55 11.66 13.23 -12.52
C SER A 55 12.79 14.05 -11.87
N TYR A 56 12.63 14.42 -10.58
CA TYR A 56 13.64 15.15 -9.81
C TYR A 56 13.97 14.43 -8.48
N PRO A 57 14.72 13.31 -8.52
CA PRO A 57 14.99 12.51 -7.32
C PRO A 57 15.72 13.28 -6.22
N ARG A 58 16.71 14.11 -6.57
CA ARG A 58 17.47 14.92 -5.59
C ARG A 58 16.57 15.93 -4.86
N SER A 59 15.70 16.61 -5.59
CA SER A 59 14.75 17.55 -5.00
C SER A 59 13.74 16.84 -4.10
N THR A 60 13.30 15.64 -4.50
CA THR A 60 12.39 14.81 -3.68
C THR A 60 13.04 14.42 -2.35
N LEU A 61 14.30 13.95 -2.39
CA LEU A 61 15.05 13.63 -1.17
C LEU A 61 15.25 14.86 -0.30
N SER A 62 15.67 16.00 -0.86
CA SER A 62 15.86 17.24 -0.10
C SER A 62 14.56 17.73 0.56
N GLN A 63 13.40 17.55 -0.07
CA GLN A 63 12.10 17.88 0.53
C GLN A 63 11.77 16.98 1.72
N TRP A 64 12.04 15.68 1.62
CA TRP A 64 11.87 14.76 2.75
C TRP A 64 12.90 14.99 3.85
N GLU A 65 14.13 15.38 3.52
CA GLU A 65 15.12 15.80 4.52
C GLU A 65 14.62 17.00 5.32
N ALA A 66 14.02 17.98 4.64
CA ALA A 66 13.43 19.14 5.31
C ALA A 66 12.17 18.79 6.13
N ARG A 67 11.42 17.74 5.74
CA ARG A 67 10.16 17.33 6.38
C ARG A 67 10.02 15.81 6.48
N PRO A 68 10.80 15.13 7.35
CA PRO A 68 10.90 13.67 7.36
C PRO A 68 9.64 12.95 7.84
N SER A 69 8.76 13.66 8.55
CA SER A 69 7.47 13.17 9.04
C SER A 69 6.30 13.48 8.11
N ALA A 70 6.54 14.20 7.01
CA ALA A 70 5.50 14.51 6.03
C ALA A 70 5.32 13.35 5.04
N PRO A 71 4.07 12.92 4.77
CA PRO A 71 3.76 12.06 3.64
C PRO A 71 4.23 12.67 2.32
N GLY A 72 4.67 11.82 1.38
CA GLY A 72 5.04 12.23 0.03
C GLY A 72 3.96 11.90 -1.00
N VAL A 73 4.03 12.53 -2.17
CA VAL A 73 3.27 12.11 -3.36
C VAL A 73 4.28 11.72 -4.43
N LEU A 74 4.15 10.51 -4.97
CA LEU A 74 5.06 9.99 -5.98
C LEU A 74 4.28 9.55 -7.22
N PRO A 75 4.81 9.83 -8.44
CA PRO A 75 4.23 9.30 -9.66
C PRO A 75 4.39 7.78 -9.73
N CYS A 76 3.44 7.11 -10.37
CA CYS A 76 3.47 5.68 -10.68
C CYS A 76 3.91 5.44 -12.13
N GLY A 77 4.23 4.18 -12.46
CA GLY A 77 4.57 3.74 -13.81
C GLY A 77 6.03 3.84 -14.22
N SER A 78 6.89 4.50 -13.42
CA SER A 78 8.33 4.59 -13.70
C SER A 78 9.14 3.56 -12.92
N SER A 79 9.16 3.68 -11.59
CA SER A 79 9.88 2.77 -10.68
C SER A 79 8.99 1.66 -10.12
N PHE A 80 7.68 1.90 -10.05
CA PHE A 80 6.68 0.97 -9.55
C PHE A 80 5.28 1.36 -10.04
N ASP A 81 4.40 0.38 -10.09
CA ASP A 81 2.96 0.59 -10.08
C ASP A 81 2.42 0.37 -8.65
N VAL A 82 1.17 0.77 -8.39
CA VAL A 82 0.52 0.47 -7.12
C VAL A 82 -0.83 -0.19 -7.32
N VAL A 83 -1.02 -1.33 -6.66
CA VAL A 83 -2.29 -2.03 -6.57
C VAL A 83 -2.94 -1.69 -5.23
N ASN A 84 -4.11 -1.05 -5.31
CA ASN A 84 -4.82 -0.44 -4.20
C ASN A 84 -6.11 -1.22 -3.92
N VAL A 85 -6.13 -1.92 -2.78
CA VAL A 85 -7.18 -2.87 -2.39
C VAL A 85 -7.75 -2.54 -1.01
N PRO A 86 -8.98 -2.96 -0.66
CA PRO A 86 -9.48 -2.77 0.70
C PRO A 86 -8.55 -3.42 1.73
N ALA A 87 -8.36 -2.79 2.89
CA ALA A 87 -7.32 -3.18 3.85
C ALA A 87 -7.41 -4.64 4.31
N LEU A 88 -8.61 -5.16 4.57
CA LEU A 88 -8.79 -6.56 5.00
C LEU A 88 -8.45 -7.56 3.89
N PHE A 89 -8.82 -7.24 2.64
CA PHE A 89 -8.48 -8.08 1.49
C PHE A 89 -6.98 -8.06 1.23
N GLY A 90 -6.36 -6.88 1.23
CA GLY A 90 -4.91 -6.72 1.07
C GLY A 90 -4.11 -7.42 2.16
N ARG A 91 -4.58 -7.39 3.42
CA ARG A 91 -3.93 -8.13 4.50
C ARG A 91 -3.90 -9.63 4.23
N ARG A 92 -5.03 -10.21 3.80
CA ARG A 92 -5.08 -11.63 3.44
C ARG A 92 -4.21 -11.94 2.22
N MET A 93 -4.12 -11.02 1.25
CA MET A 93 -3.19 -11.17 0.12
C MET A 93 -1.74 -11.21 0.61
N LEU A 94 -1.35 -10.29 1.48
CA LEU A 94 0.00 -10.22 2.06
C LEU A 94 0.35 -11.50 2.84
N GLU A 95 -0.58 -12.00 3.65
CA GLU A 95 -0.43 -13.28 4.36
C GLU A 95 -0.20 -14.45 3.39
N ARG A 96 -0.95 -14.52 2.28
CA ARG A 96 -0.74 -15.56 1.24
C ARG A 96 0.59 -15.41 0.51
N LEU A 97 0.96 -14.18 0.13
CA LEU A 97 2.21 -13.88 -0.57
C LEU A 97 3.44 -14.31 0.23
N TRP A 98 3.41 -14.18 1.56
CA TRP A 98 4.49 -14.63 2.42
C TRP A 98 4.43 -16.12 2.77
N ALA A 99 3.25 -16.69 2.98
CA ALA A 99 3.11 -18.08 3.37
C ALA A 99 3.39 -19.06 2.21
N GLU A 100 2.92 -18.73 1.01
CA GLU A 100 2.87 -19.66 -0.13
C GLU A 100 3.38 -19.04 -1.44
N GLY A 101 3.63 -17.73 -1.44
CA GLY A 101 4.06 -16.99 -2.61
C GLY A 101 5.56 -16.68 -2.62
N PRO A 102 6.03 -15.95 -3.64
CA PRO A 102 7.43 -15.53 -3.77
C PRO A 102 7.83 -14.38 -2.82
N GLY A 103 6.97 -14.01 -1.87
CA GLY A 103 7.13 -12.84 -1.02
C GLY A 103 6.24 -11.66 -1.40
N SER A 104 6.39 -10.57 -0.66
CA SER A 104 5.78 -9.26 -0.96
C SER A 104 6.88 -8.23 -1.20
N GLY A 105 6.57 -7.23 -2.03
CA GLY A 105 7.34 -5.99 -2.06
C GLY A 105 6.90 -5.02 -0.96
N PRO A 106 7.28 -3.74 -1.04
CA PRO A 106 6.81 -2.70 -0.14
C PRO A 106 5.29 -2.59 -0.13
N VAL A 107 4.73 -2.36 1.05
CA VAL A 107 3.29 -2.25 1.28
C VAL A 107 3.01 -1.11 2.24
N ALA A 108 2.08 -0.24 1.88
CA ALA A 108 1.57 0.80 2.75
C ALA A 108 0.07 0.66 2.99
N THR A 109 -0.44 1.40 3.96
CA THR A 109 -1.89 1.63 4.10
C THR A 109 -2.19 3.10 4.03
N HIS A 110 -3.32 3.45 3.43
CA HIS A 110 -3.81 4.82 3.32
C HIS A 110 -5.34 4.79 3.19
N ARG A 111 -6.04 5.54 4.05
CA ARG A 111 -7.51 5.70 4.01
C ARG A 111 -8.30 4.38 3.92
N GLY A 112 -7.98 3.43 4.80
CA GLY A 112 -8.68 2.13 4.84
C GLY A 112 -8.33 1.17 3.70
N ARG A 113 -7.33 1.51 2.89
CA ARG A 113 -6.85 0.68 1.78
C ARG A 113 -5.39 0.31 1.97
N MET A 114 -5.00 -0.80 1.36
CA MET A 114 -3.62 -1.27 1.31
C MET A 114 -3.07 -1.01 -0.09
N LEU A 115 -1.89 -0.41 -0.14
CA LEU A 115 -1.15 -0.03 -1.34
C LEU A 115 -0.01 -1.03 -1.49
N LEU A 116 -0.14 -1.99 -2.41
CA LEU A 116 0.91 -2.95 -2.74
C LEU A 116 1.73 -2.40 -3.90
N PHE A 117 3.02 -2.17 -3.67
CA PHE A 117 3.93 -1.70 -4.72
C PHE A 117 4.27 -2.89 -5.62
N ALA A 118 4.11 -2.70 -6.93
CA ALA A 118 4.18 -3.75 -7.94
C ALA A 118 5.15 -3.35 -9.06
N SER A 119 5.56 -4.33 -9.87
CA SER A 119 6.45 -4.04 -11.00
C SER A 119 5.74 -3.12 -12.00
N PRO A 120 6.43 -2.15 -12.62
CA PRO A 120 5.84 -1.32 -13.67
C PRO A 120 5.16 -2.15 -14.78
N GLY A 121 4.01 -1.68 -15.26
CA GLY A 121 3.16 -2.38 -16.23
C GLY A 121 2.12 -3.31 -15.60
N THR A 122 2.21 -3.57 -14.29
CA THR A 122 1.19 -4.34 -13.56
C THR A 122 -0.17 -3.65 -13.62
N ALA A 123 -0.22 -2.34 -13.46
CA ALA A 123 -1.46 -1.58 -13.44
C ALA A 123 -2.23 -1.64 -14.76
N GLN A 124 -1.52 -1.84 -15.88
CA GLN A 124 -2.12 -2.03 -17.19
C GLN A 124 -2.65 -3.46 -17.38
N ARG A 125 -1.92 -4.47 -16.89
CA ARG A 125 -2.20 -5.88 -17.20
C ARG A 125 -3.13 -6.55 -16.20
N LEU A 126 -3.01 -6.22 -14.91
CA LEU A 126 -3.76 -6.87 -13.83
C LEU A 126 -5.29 -6.71 -13.97
N PRO A 127 -5.86 -5.53 -14.31
CA PRO A 127 -7.31 -5.39 -14.46
C PRO A 127 -7.89 -6.33 -15.51
N SER A 128 -7.20 -6.49 -16.64
CA SER A 128 -7.58 -7.44 -17.68
C SER A 128 -7.60 -8.87 -17.15
N LEU A 129 -6.53 -9.29 -16.45
CA LEU A 129 -6.45 -10.65 -15.88
C LEU A 129 -7.55 -10.93 -14.85
N LEU A 130 -7.87 -9.95 -14.00
CA LEU A 130 -8.96 -10.07 -13.02
C LEU A 130 -10.32 -10.19 -13.72
N ALA A 131 -10.55 -9.39 -14.76
CA ALA A 131 -11.77 -9.49 -15.55
C ALA A 131 -11.91 -10.88 -16.20
N TRP A 132 -10.82 -11.49 -16.69
CA TRP A 132 -10.88 -12.85 -17.24
C TRP A 132 -11.26 -13.91 -16.18
N GLU A 133 -10.79 -13.78 -14.93
CA GLU A 133 -11.16 -14.70 -13.84
C GLU A 133 -12.64 -14.60 -13.43
N GLU A 134 -13.18 -13.38 -13.41
CA GLU A 134 -14.60 -13.11 -13.11
C GLU A 134 -15.55 -13.76 -14.13
N TRP A 135 -15.10 -13.87 -15.38
CA TRP A 135 -15.88 -14.46 -16.48
C TRP A 135 -15.63 -15.98 -16.65
N GLY A 136 -14.48 -16.50 -16.23
CA GLY A 136 -14.08 -17.90 -16.45
C GLY A 136 -14.44 -18.90 -15.34
N THR A 137 -14.82 -18.42 -14.15
CA THR A 137 -15.09 -19.28 -12.97
C THR A 137 -16.51 -19.17 -12.41
N GLY A 138 -17.39 -18.43 -13.09
CA GLY A 138 -18.82 -18.39 -12.79
C GLY A 138 -19.44 -19.77 -12.95
N SER A 139 -19.89 -20.35 -11.83
CA SER A 139 -20.74 -21.55 -11.81
C SER A 139 -21.81 -21.47 -12.90
N ALA A 140 -21.99 -22.55 -13.66
CA ALA A 140 -22.98 -22.67 -14.74
C ALA A 140 -24.44 -22.52 -14.28
N ASP A 141 -24.70 -22.35 -12.98
CA ASP A 141 -26.02 -22.01 -12.46
C ASP A 141 -26.17 -20.49 -12.33
N GLY A 142 -26.71 -19.90 -13.40
CA GLY A 142 -27.25 -18.54 -13.37
C GLY A 142 -28.35 -18.43 -12.31
N ALA A 143 -28.36 -17.29 -11.60
CA ALA A 143 -29.35 -16.88 -10.61
C ALA A 143 -29.13 -17.32 -9.15
N ARG A 144 -27.98 -16.97 -8.56
CA ARG A 144 -27.92 -16.42 -7.19
C ARG A 144 -26.92 -15.26 -7.16
N GLY A 145 -27.26 -14.21 -6.40
CA GLY A 145 -26.57 -12.91 -6.39
C GLY A 145 -25.07 -12.99 -6.14
N HIS A 146 -24.38 -11.93 -6.57
CA HIS A 146 -22.94 -11.70 -6.56
C HIS A 146 -22.28 -11.77 -5.16
N GLU A 147 -22.25 -12.95 -4.52
CA GLU A 147 -21.56 -13.19 -3.24
C GLU A 147 -20.12 -13.70 -3.39
N GLY A 148 -19.61 -13.81 -4.63
CA GLY A 148 -18.25 -14.27 -4.97
C GLY A 148 -17.37 -13.22 -5.65
N ALA A 149 -17.79 -11.96 -5.68
CA ALA A 149 -17.05 -10.86 -6.31
C ALA A 149 -15.69 -10.63 -5.64
N LEU A 150 -14.64 -10.43 -6.43
CA LEU A 150 -13.45 -9.79 -5.88
C LEU A 150 -13.82 -8.34 -5.47
N PRO A 151 -13.35 -7.86 -4.32
CA PRO A 151 -13.56 -6.47 -3.95
C PRO A 151 -12.89 -5.53 -4.97
N PRO A 152 -13.32 -4.27 -5.08
CA PRO A 152 -12.82 -3.35 -6.11
C PRO A 152 -11.31 -3.15 -5.99
N VAL A 153 -10.55 -3.67 -6.95
CA VAL A 153 -9.09 -3.47 -7.06
C VAL A 153 -8.84 -2.26 -7.95
N LEU A 154 -8.10 -1.27 -7.42
CA LEU A 154 -7.64 -0.12 -8.20
C LEU A 154 -6.18 -0.31 -8.57
N CYS A 155 -5.82 0.08 -9.78
CA CYS A 155 -4.47 0.00 -10.28
C CYS A 155 -3.99 1.40 -10.65
N HIS A 156 -2.82 1.80 -10.14
CA HIS A 156 -2.18 3.08 -10.39
C HIS A 156 -0.87 2.85 -11.16
N GLY A 157 -0.81 3.36 -12.38
CA GLY A 157 0.31 3.16 -13.31
C GLY A 157 0.82 4.47 -13.89
N THR A 158 1.32 4.43 -15.12
CA THR A 158 1.83 5.63 -15.81
C THR A 158 0.76 6.73 -15.88
N GLY A 159 1.11 7.91 -15.38
CA GLY A 159 0.21 9.08 -15.33
C GLY A 159 -0.54 9.24 -14.01
N ASP A 160 -0.53 8.22 -13.15
CA ASP A 160 -1.09 8.29 -11.80
C ASP A 160 -0.04 8.75 -10.78
N ALA A 161 -0.51 9.14 -9.60
CA ALA A 161 0.34 9.39 -8.44
C ALA A 161 -0.33 8.88 -7.16
N VAL A 162 0.49 8.44 -6.21
CA VAL A 162 0.03 7.93 -4.92
C VAL A 162 0.66 8.68 -3.75
N THR A 163 -0.08 8.78 -2.66
CA THR A 163 0.46 9.25 -1.38
C THR A 163 1.22 8.12 -0.71
N VAL A 164 2.51 8.32 -0.46
CA VAL A 164 3.35 7.38 0.29
C VAL A 164 3.52 7.84 1.74
N PRO A 165 3.63 6.91 2.70
CA PRO A 165 3.94 7.25 4.08
C PRO A 165 5.25 8.04 4.21
N ALA A 166 5.36 8.79 5.32
CA ALA A 166 6.57 9.49 5.66
C ALA A 166 7.78 8.54 5.82
N LEU A 167 8.99 9.04 5.57
CA LEU A 167 10.22 8.24 5.71
C LEU A 167 10.50 7.88 7.17
N THR A 168 10.18 8.80 8.08
CA THR A 168 10.22 8.55 9.51
C THR A 168 8.80 8.35 10.01
N GLY A 169 8.54 7.21 10.66
CA GLY A 169 7.21 6.90 11.20
C GLY A 169 6.72 8.02 12.11
N GLY A 170 5.59 8.62 11.76
CA GLY A 170 4.87 9.54 12.63
C GLY A 170 3.79 8.77 13.39
N ALA A 171 3.76 8.89 14.72
CA ALA A 171 2.77 8.28 15.60
C ALA A 171 1.35 8.88 15.49
N GLY A 172 1.00 9.47 14.33
CA GLY A 172 -0.32 10.03 14.08
C GLY A 172 -1.28 8.95 13.60
N SER A 173 -2.38 8.74 14.32
CA SER A 173 -3.32 7.63 14.13
C SER A 173 -4.18 7.69 12.85
N GLY A 174 -3.88 8.57 11.88
CA GLY A 174 -4.73 8.81 10.71
C GLY A 174 -4.03 9.00 9.37
N GLY A 175 -2.69 9.02 9.34
CA GLY A 175 -1.89 9.21 8.12
C GLY A 175 -1.60 7.90 7.37
N PRO A 176 -1.06 7.98 6.13
CA PRO A 176 -0.52 6.80 5.47
C PRO A 176 0.63 6.21 6.31
N ARG A 177 0.69 4.87 6.41
CA ARG A 177 1.74 4.15 7.17
C ARG A 177 2.29 2.97 6.39
N TRP A 178 3.58 2.68 6.56
CA TRP A 178 4.20 1.48 6.03
C TRP A 178 3.73 0.24 6.82
N VAL A 179 3.41 -0.83 6.10
CA VAL A 179 3.28 -2.19 6.64
C VAL A 179 4.57 -2.96 6.37
N VAL A 180 5.11 -2.78 5.16
CA VAL A 180 6.43 -3.25 4.74
C VAL A 180 7.08 -2.05 4.05
N ALA A 181 8.03 -1.42 4.72
CA ALA A 181 8.77 -0.29 4.20
C ALA A 181 9.87 -0.75 3.23
N PRO A 182 10.20 0.06 2.21
CA PRO A 182 11.35 -0.22 1.38
C PRO A 182 12.64 -0.04 2.17
N ASP A 183 13.49 -1.06 2.12
CA ASP A 183 14.77 -1.14 2.83
C ASP A 183 15.99 -1.21 1.90
N THR A 184 15.76 -1.37 0.58
CA THR A 184 16.79 -1.49 -0.44
C THR A 184 16.51 -0.59 -1.65
N ARG A 185 17.55 -0.34 -2.46
CA ARG A 185 17.46 0.46 -3.68
C ARG A 185 16.80 -0.29 -4.84
N ASN A 186 16.78 -1.62 -4.78
CA ASN A 186 16.18 -2.49 -5.78
C ASN A 186 15.27 -3.53 -5.11
N PRO A 187 14.12 -3.09 -4.56
CA PRO A 187 13.21 -4.02 -3.89
C PRO A 187 12.63 -4.99 -4.91
N TRP A 188 12.38 -6.21 -4.46
CA TRP A 188 11.55 -7.13 -5.23
C TRP A 188 10.12 -6.57 -5.32
N LEU A 189 9.53 -6.61 -6.51
CA LEU A 189 8.17 -6.13 -6.75
C LEU A 189 7.35 -7.25 -7.43
N PRO A 190 6.18 -7.64 -6.86
CA PRO A 190 5.32 -8.61 -7.50
C PRO A 190 4.80 -8.08 -8.83
N GLY A 191 4.82 -8.94 -9.85
CA GLY A 191 4.19 -8.66 -11.14
C GLY A 191 2.68 -8.96 -11.16
N PRO A 192 2.01 -8.73 -12.29
CA PRO A 192 0.57 -8.92 -12.41
C PRO A 192 0.13 -10.35 -12.13
N ASP A 193 0.90 -11.36 -12.57
CA ASP A 193 0.52 -12.77 -12.40
C ASP A 193 0.61 -13.19 -10.91
N VAL A 194 1.57 -12.65 -10.15
CA VAL A 194 1.71 -12.91 -8.71
C VAL A 194 0.57 -12.27 -7.92
N LEU A 195 0.19 -11.04 -8.27
CA LEU A 195 -0.93 -10.36 -7.61
C LEU A 195 -2.27 -10.98 -7.98
N LEU A 196 -2.46 -11.41 -9.23
CA LEU A 196 -3.63 -12.20 -9.64
C LEU A 196 -3.76 -13.47 -8.80
N TRP A 197 -2.67 -14.24 -8.68
CA TRP A 197 -2.63 -15.45 -7.87
C TRP A 197 -3.07 -15.19 -6.41
N ALA A 198 -2.57 -14.11 -5.80
CA ALA A 198 -2.94 -13.74 -4.45
C ALA A 198 -4.43 -13.35 -4.36
N CYS A 199 -4.92 -12.52 -5.29
CA CYS A 199 -6.33 -12.13 -5.36
C CYS A 199 -7.27 -13.35 -5.46
N VAL A 200 -7.00 -14.26 -6.40
CA VAL A 200 -7.82 -15.45 -6.65
C VAL A 200 -7.83 -16.36 -5.43
N ARG A 201 -6.68 -16.59 -4.79
CA ARG A 201 -6.59 -17.47 -3.61
C ARG A 201 -7.35 -16.90 -2.42
N VAL A 202 -7.30 -15.58 -2.21
CA VAL A 202 -8.09 -14.91 -1.17
C VAL A 202 -9.58 -14.96 -1.50
N GLY A 203 -9.98 -14.68 -2.74
CA GLY A 203 -11.37 -14.74 -3.20
C GLY A 203 -11.99 -16.13 -3.02
N ARG A 204 -11.30 -17.19 -3.44
CA ARG A 204 -11.77 -18.58 -3.29
C ARG A 204 -11.84 -19.04 -1.83
N SER A 205 -11.00 -18.50 -0.95
CA SER A 205 -11.05 -18.80 0.49
C SER A 205 -12.24 -18.11 1.20
N ALA A 206 -12.83 -17.08 0.58
CA ALA A 206 -13.95 -16.33 1.14
C ALA A 206 -15.31 -16.83 0.64
N ALA A 207 -15.35 -17.55 -0.48
CA ALA A 207 -16.57 -18.20 -0.96
C ALA A 207 -16.98 -19.31 0.03
N PRO A 208 -18.26 -19.37 0.45
CA PRO A 208 -18.73 -20.45 1.30
C PRO A 208 -18.51 -21.79 0.56
N SER A 209 -17.90 -22.75 1.24
CA SER A 209 -17.85 -24.11 0.73
C SER A 209 -19.28 -24.64 0.66
N THR A 210 -19.86 -24.70 -0.54
CA THR A 210 -21.17 -25.34 -0.81
C THR A 210 -21.20 -26.82 -0.39
N THR A 211 -20.05 -27.40 0.01
CA THR A 211 -19.93 -28.75 0.59
C THR A 211 -20.07 -28.79 2.12
N GLY A 212 -20.45 -27.68 2.77
CA GLY A 212 -20.78 -27.70 4.20
C GLY A 212 -22.20 -28.20 4.42
N ASN A 213 -22.38 -29.46 4.82
CA ASN A 213 -23.65 -29.96 5.34
C ASN A 213 -24.21 -28.96 6.37
N SER A 214 -25.28 -28.25 6.01
CA SER A 214 -26.05 -27.47 6.96
C SER A 214 -26.56 -28.41 8.05
N ILE A 215 -26.07 -28.22 9.27
CA ILE A 215 -26.58 -28.88 10.48
C ILE A 215 -27.89 -28.26 10.95
N PHE A 216 -28.29 -27.13 10.35
CA PHE A 216 -29.63 -26.59 10.50
C PHE A 216 -30.56 -27.33 9.53
N PRO A 217 -31.56 -28.06 10.04
CA PRO A 217 -32.57 -28.63 9.17
C PRO A 217 -33.28 -27.49 8.42
N PRO A 218 -33.64 -27.69 7.14
CA PRO A 218 -34.45 -26.72 6.42
C PRO A 218 -35.73 -26.46 7.22
N ALA A 219 -36.12 -25.19 7.33
CA ALA A 219 -37.37 -24.83 8.01
C ALA A 219 -38.51 -25.63 7.36
N ASP A 220 -39.17 -26.46 8.16
CA ASP A 220 -40.30 -27.27 7.70
C ASP A 220 -41.42 -26.33 7.23
N PRO A 221 -41.73 -26.28 5.93
CA PRO A 221 -42.76 -25.38 5.39
C PRO A 221 -44.18 -25.74 5.87
N GLY A 222 -44.34 -26.82 6.66
CA GLY A 222 -45.59 -27.23 7.29
C GLY A 222 -45.80 -26.75 8.74
N ALA A 223 -44.86 -26.02 9.35
CA ALA A 223 -44.99 -25.59 10.75
C ALA A 223 -46.06 -24.49 10.93
N ASN A 224 -47.30 -24.90 11.20
CA ASN A 224 -48.39 -23.99 11.51
C ASN A 224 -48.27 -23.50 12.96
N VAL A 225 -47.57 -22.37 13.15
CA VAL A 225 -47.45 -21.71 14.45
C VAL A 225 -48.78 -21.06 14.79
N TYR A 226 -49.55 -21.69 15.66
CA TYR A 226 -50.79 -21.11 16.17
C TYR A 226 -50.49 -19.95 17.11
N ASP A 227 -51.02 -18.77 16.79
CA ASP A 227 -50.97 -17.59 17.65
C ASP A 227 -51.92 -17.78 18.85
N VAL A 228 -51.34 -17.99 20.03
CA VAL A 228 -52.07 -18.26 21.28
C VAL A 228 -52.47 -16.97 22.03
N THR A 229 -52.25 -15.78 21.46
CA THR A 229 -52.60 -14.51 22.12
C THR A 229 -54.11 -14.22 22.21
N ARG A 230 -54.97 -15.10 21.67
CA ARG A 230 -56.42 -15.05 21.89
C ARG A 230 -56.93 -16.24 22.70
N ARG A 231 -56.70 -16.23 24.01
CA ARG A 231 -57.60 -16.88 24.98
C ARG A 231 -57.85 -15.93 26.15
N ARG A 232 -59.03 -15.32 26.14
CA ARG A 232 -59.73 -14.89 27.36
C ARG A 232 -60.50 -16.06 27.90
#